data_AF-A0A7S1KEU6-F1
#
_entry.id   AF-A0A7S1KEU6-F1
#
_cell.length_a   1.000
_cell.length_b   1.000
_cell.length_c   1.000
_cell.angle_alpha   90.00
_cell.angle_beta   90.00
_cell.angle_gamma   90.00
#
_symmetry.space_group_name_H-M   'P 1'
#
loop_
_entity.id
_entity.type
_entity.pdbx_description
1 polymer ?
#
loop_
_entity_poly.entity_id
_entity_poly.type
_entity_poly.pdbx_seq_one_letter_code
_entity_poly.pdbx_strand_id
1 'polypeptide(L)'
;MSVHTAVTPSTGKRLSSAYKEEWEHVESNDTNLAKIINSIAEFRIGYRRFRKGEAKGAQRHMGDITRDIKREHLRVLPVAQLKQLQLQLSEMRKPSEERIMPKGFLPTAFHVHFGAGKLGLGLISTALAGSGQPFAIVDPPLDAWKELLESKSPTTDVIVNGTKITQLQVLRPGDPLPSLPIAPGQHGGSTPLRLFVCSSDDATLATLIKAATSMSTSVGPALPMIGDRISGVLSDPPKDHHRLPTLFGCENDHKAVDRLANSLAGRVDVVCCMVDRICTGRELTPTEIRITTEPDPGAIVVMTPPEPPAYAPAFGGECFTLPLVEAEAHYFANRKITIVNGMHTTLAFMTLCIMQKDDEPRSHELLTTATLPDDKQREVWAWAVARVLMILWQHDTHIIKHAHCMNDDIELARLLLGYARRTLNRFATISDTTGRILSGGVTNRYQTRLQPVDKFLMSHEVGEVPLGKIVLKEAELTEGFLLRAVRRLVEDAYRFTGLGTTAAASHAM
;
A
#
# COMPACT_ATOMS: atom_id res chain seq x y z
N MET A 1 45.20 16.89 -66.05
CA MET A 1 45.16 15.61 -66.81
C MET A 1 44.36 14.63 -65.96
N SER A 2 43.10 14.35 -66.28
CA SER A 2 42.67 13.41 -67.36
C SER A 2 43.18 12.00 -67.02
N VAL A 3 42.38 10.93 -66.85
CA VAL A 3 41.09 10.59 -67.46
C VAL A 3 40.36 9.52 -66.63
N HIS A 4 39.04 9.68 -66.54
CA HIS A 4 38.00 8.68 -66.21
C HIS A 4 37.90 7.53 -67.22
N THR A 5 37.51 6.33 -66.79
CA THR A 5 36.43 5.49 -67.38
C THR A 5 36.25 4.23 -66.50
N ALA A 6 35.15 3.97 -65.79
CA ALA A 6 33.73 3.83 -66.12
C ALA A 6 33.40 2.57 -66.96
N VAL A 7 32.75 1.57 -66.35
CA VAL A 7 31.60 0.80 -66.90
C VAL A 7 30.69 0.31 -65.76
N THR A 8 29.39 0.50 -65.97
CA THR A 8 28.17 0.33 -65.12
C THR A 8 27.53 -1.09 -65.25
N PRO A 9 26.21 -1.31 -64.98
CA PRO A 9 25.58 -1.71 -63.71
C PRO A 9 24.80 -3.06 -63.78
N SER A 10 24.41 -3.66 -62.65
CA SER A 10 23.24 -4.57 -62.61
C SER A 10 22.49 -4.58 -61.26
N THR A 11 21.32 -3.92 -61.30
CA THR A 11 20.03 -4.32 -60.72
C THR A 11 19.97 -5.04 -59.36
N GLY A 12 19.40 -4.32 -58.38
CA GLY A 12 18.11 -4.72 -57.82
C GLY A 12 18.09 -5.34 -56.43
N LYS A 13 17.92 -4.50 -55.40
CA LYS A 13 16.73 -4.54 -54.52
C LYS A 13 16.70 -3.32 -53.60
N ARG A 14 15.58 -2.61 -53.67
CA ARG A 14 15.18 -1.51 -52.77
C ARG A 14 15.14 -2.01 -51.32
N LEU A 15 15.81 -1.33 -50.41
CA LEU A 15 15.36 -1.21 -49.02
C LEU A 15 14.85 0.21 -48.83
N SER A 16 13.53 0.30 -48.71
CA SER A 16 12.74 1.52 -48.56
C SER A 16 12.98 2.19 -47.21
N SER A 17 13.41 3.46 -47.24
CA SER A 17 12.78 4.63 -46.60
C SER A 17 12.11 4.57 -45.22
N ALA A 18 12.40 3.62 -44.32
CA ALA A 18 11.73 3.53 -43.01
C ALA A 18 12.57 4.07 -41.82
N TYR A 19 13.33 5.16 -42.00
CA TYR A 19 14.16 5.75 -40.92
C TYR A 19 13.92 7.24 -40.68
N LYS A 20 12.77 7.77 -41.10
CA LYS A 20 12.25 9.07 -40.66
C LYS A 20 10.75 8.94 -40.47
N GLU A 21 10.27 9.49 -39.36
CA GLU A 21 8.87 9.56 -38.87
C GLU A 21 8.42 8.39 -37.98
N GLU A 22 8.60 8.57 -36.66
CA GLU A 22 7.55 8.41 -35.63
C GLU A 22 8.14 8.83 -34.27
N TRP A 23 8.31 10.14 -34.09
CA TRP A 23 8.50 10.81 -32.79
C TRP A 23 7.34 11.77 -32.58
N GLU A 24 6.11 11.27 -32.61
CA GLU A 24 4.90 11.98 -32.20
C GLU A 24 3.94 10.95 -31.56
N HIS A 25 3.38 11.30 -30.40
CA HIS A 25 2.52 10.52 -29.48
C HIS A 25 3.18 9.58 -28.45
N VAL A 26 3.77 10.17 -27.42
CA VAL A 26 3.82 9.59 -26.07
C VAL A 26 2.48 9.87 -25.38
N GLU A 27 1.42 9.15 -25.78
CA GLU A 27 0.22 8.97 -24.97
C GLU A 27 0.32 7.64 -24.20
N SER A 28 0.66 7.74 -22.90
CA SER A 28 0.42 6.77 -21.81
C SER A 28 0.54 5.26 -22.08
N ASN A 29 1.66 4.66 -21.68
CA ASN A 29 1.74 3.21 -21.45
C ASN A 29 0.74 2.71 -20.38
N ASP A 30 0.38 3.53 -19.38
CA ASP A 30 -0.64 3.20 -18.36
C ASP A 30 -2.06 3.11 -18.91
N THR A 31 -2.39 3.97 -19.89
CA THR A 31 -3.66 3.92 -20.64
C THR A 31 -3.70 2.70 -21.53
N ASN A 32 -2.55 2.25 -22.05
CA ASN A 32 -2.47 1.04 -22.86
C ASN A 32 -2.67 -0.23 -22.01
N LEU A 33 -2.05 -0.34 -20.82
CA LEU A 33 -2.25 -1.48 -19.92
C LEU A 33 -3.68 -1.51 -19.33
N ALA A 34 -4.24 -0.36 -18.94
CA ALA A 34 -5.62 -0.24 -18.49
C ALA A 34 -6.62 -0.60 -19.60
N LYS A 35 -6.34 -0.21 -20.85
CA LYS A 35 -7.11 -0.63 -22.03
C LYS A 35 -7.02 -2.15 -22.22
N ILE A 36 -5.82 -2.74 -22.15
CA ILE A 36 -5.61 -4.19 -22.25
C ILE A 36 -6.37 -4.96 -21.16
N ILE A 37 -6.34 -4.48 -19.92
CA ILE A 37 -7.06 -5.08 -18.78
C ILE A 37 -8.57 -4.96 -18.97
N ASN A 38 -9.07 -3.80 -19.39
CA ASN A 38 -10.50 -3.59 -19.67
C ASN A 38 -10.97 -4.45 -20.84
N SER A 39 -10.21 -4.54 -21.93
CA SER A 39 -10.52 -5.42 -23.08
C SER A 39 -10.58 -6.89 -22.67
N ILE A 40 -9.72 -7.34 -21.74
CA ILE A 40 -9.79 -8.71 -21.20
C ILE A 40 -10.97 -8.89 -20.25
N ALA A 41 -11.31 -7.89 -19.45
CA ALA A 41 -12.49 -7.93 -18.58
C ALA A 41 -13.78 -8.02 -19.41
N GLU A 42 -13.89 -7.20 -20.46
CA GLU A 42 -14.99 -7.23 -21.43
C GLU A 42 -15.06 -8.57 -22.17
N PHE A 43 -13.93 -9.12 -22.62
CA PHE A 43 -13.87 -10.47 -23.19
C PHE A 43 -14.35 -11.53 -22.20
N ARG A 44 -13.93 -11.48 -20.93
CA ARG A 44 -14.37 -12.43 -19.88
C ARG A 44 -15.86 -12.31 -19.57
N ILE A 45 -16.42 -11.10 -19.62
CA ILE A 45 -17.86 -10.86 -19.45
C ILE A 45 -18.62 -11.43 -20.66
N GLY A 46 -18.18 -11.12 -21.88
CA GLY A 46 -18.77 -11.64 -23.12
C GLY A 46 -18.69 -13.16 -23.25
N TYR A 47 -17.55 -13.76 -22.93
CA TYR A 47 -17.35 -15.21 -22.96
C TYR A 47 -18.20 -15.94 -21.90
N ARG A 48 -18.38 -15.33 -20.70
CA ARG A 48 -19.28 -15.88 -19.68
C ARG A 48 -20.75 -15.81 -20.08
N ARG A 49 -21.19 -14.70 -20.69
CA ARG A 49 -22.54 -14.56 -21.27
C ARG A 49 -22.79 -15.59 -22.37
N PHE A 50 -21.82 -15.79 -23.27
CA PHE A 50 -21.86 -16.83 -24.30
C PHE A 50 -22.00 -18.24 -23.70
N ARG A 51 -21.22 -18.56 -22.66
CA ARG A 51 -21.30 -19.85 -21.95
C ARG A 51 -22.61 -20.06 -21.18
N LYS A 52 -23.33 -19.00 -20.85
CA LYS A 52 -24.67 -19.04 -20.22
C LYS A 52 -25.81 -19.21 -21.23
N GLY A 53 -25.52 -19.32 -22.53
CA GLY A 53 -26.53 -19.61 -23.56
C GLY A 53 -27.40 -18.42 -23.94
N GLU A 54 -26.98 -17.19 -23.63
CA GLU A 54 -27.69 -15.97 -24.05
C GLU A 54 -27.69 -15.88 -25.60
N ALA A 55 -28.86 -16.08 -26.21
CA ALA A 55 -28.99 -16.32 -27.64
C ALA A 55 -29.04 -15.02 -28.48
N LYS A 56 -28.35 -15.07 -29.63
CA LYS A 56 -28.44 -14.20 -30.83
C LYS A 56 -27.75 -12.83 -30.75
N GLY A 57 -26.42 -12.88 -30.79
CA GLY A 57 -25.51 -11.75 -31.09
C GLY A 57 -24.03 -12.16 -30.98
N ALA A 58 -23.77 -13.20 -30.17
CA ALA A 58 -22.44 -13.60 -29.73
C ALA A 58 -21.51 -14.23 -30.79
N GLN A 59 -22.02 -14.76 -31.91
CA GLN A 59 -21.13 -15.34 -32.93
C GLN A 59 -20.41 -14.27 -33.78
N ARG A 60 -21.02 -13.09 -33.98
CA ARG A 60 -20.34 -11.94 -34.62
C ARG A 60 -19.50 -11.16 -33.59
N HIS A 61 -20.01 -10.94 -32.38
CA HIS A 61 -19.26 -10.24 -31.32
C HIS A 61 -18.04 -10.99 -30.78
N MET A 62 -18.04 -12.33 -30.70
CA MET A 62 -16.82 -13.07 -30.35
C MET A 62 -15.73 -12.90 -31.41
N GLY A 63 -16.10 -12.86 -32.70
CA GLY A 63 -15.16 -12.60 -33.79
C GLY A 63 -14.56 -11.20 -33.74
N ASP A 64 -15.37 -10.21 -33.38
CA ASP A 64 -14.93 -8.82 -33.22
C ASP A 64 -14.03 -8.64 -31.99
N ILE A 65 -14.40 -9.21 -30.83
CA ILE A 65 -13.62 -9.11 -29.59
C ILE A 65 -12.31 -9.92 -29.67
N THR A 66 -12.27 -11.04 -30.38
CA THR A 66 -11.03 -11.82 -30.54
C THR A 66 -10.07 -11.24 -31.57
N ARG A 67 -10.55 -10.37 -32.48
CA ARG A 67 -9.72 -9.69 -33.50
C ARG A 67 -8.70 -8.72 -32.89
N ASP A 68 -9.03 -8.17 -31.72
CA ASP A 68 -8.21 -7.16 -31.04
C ASP A 68 -7.27 -7.75 -29.96
N ILE A 69 -7.37 -9.06 -29.69
CA ILE A 69 -6.48 -9.76 -28.73
C ILE A 69 -5.12 -10.04 -29.39
N LYS A 70 -4.14 -9.20 -29.09
CA LYS A 70 -2.73 -9.33 -29.52
C LYS A 70 -1.88 -10.15 -28.54
N ARG A 71 -0.65 -10.50 -28.92
CA ARG A 71 0.30 -11.31 -28.11
C ARG A 71 0.57 -10.73 -26.70
N GLU A 72 0.47 -9.41 -26.54
CA GLU A 72 0.57 -8.71 -25.25
C GLU A 72 -0.61 -8.99 -24.30
N HIS A 73 -1.82 -9.14 -24.82
CA HIS A 73 -3.02 -9.52 -24.05
C HIS A 73 -2.90 -10.95 -23.50
N LEU A 74 -2.17 -11.83 -24.19
CA LEU A 74 -1.97 -13.22 -23.75
C LEU A 74 -1.09 -13.32 -22.49
N ARG A 75 -0.22 -12.33 -22.22
CA ARG A 75 0.71 -12.33 -21.07
C ARG A 75 0.02 -12.08 -19.72
N VAL A 76 -1.10 -11.36 -19.75
CA VAL A 76 -1.92 -11.04 -18.57
C VAL A 76 -3.08 -12.04 -18.37
N LEU A 77 -3.14 -13.09 -19.19
CA LEU A 77 -4.12 -14.15 -18.99
C LEU A 77 -3.73 -15.03 -17.79
N PRO A 78 -4.71 -15.53 -17.02
CA PRO A 78 -4.44 -16.32 -15.82
C PRO A 78 -3.66 -17.59 -16.13
N VAL A 79 -3.81 -18.17 -17.33
CA VAL A 79 -3.07 -19.36 -17.76
C VAL A 79 -1.60 -19.04 -18.06
N ALA A 80 -1.30 -17.86 -18.60
CA ALA A 80 0.08 -17.42 -18.84
C ALA A 80 0.76 -17.03 -17.52
N GLN A 81 0.03 -16.33 -16.64
CA GLN A 81 0.47 -16.03 -15.27
C GLN A 81 0.67 -17.30 -14.45
N LEU A 82 -0.23 -18.28 -14.56
CA LEU A 82 -0.11 -19.59 -13.92
C LEU A 82 1.09 -20.37 -14.47
N LYS A 83 1.36 -20.33 -15.78
CA LYS A 83 2.55 -20.96 -16.37
C LYS A 83 3.84 -20.30 -15.88
N GLN A 84 3.84 -18.98 -15.76
CA GLN A 84 4.97 -18.23 -15.21
C GLN A 84 5.17 -18.53 -13.72
N LEU A 85 4.08 -18.62 -12.95
CA LEU A 85 4.07 -19.03 -11.56
C LEU A 85 4.55 -20.48 -11.40
N GLN A 86 4.13 -21.41 -12.27
CA GLN A 86 4.58 -22.81 -12.28
C GLN A 86 6.07 -22.94 -12.59
N LEU A 87 6.60 -22.14 -13.52
CA LEU A 87 8.03 -22.07 -13.80
C LEU A 87 8.80 -21.54 -12.58
N GLN A 88 8.29 -20.50 -11.91
CA GLN A 88 8.86 -19.99 -10.67
C GLN A 88 8.78 -21.02 -9.52
N LEU A 89 7.65 -21.73 -9.37
CA LEU A 89 7.45 -22.79 -8.38
C LEU A 89 8.40 -23.98 -8.61
N SER A 90 8.78 -24.26 -9.87
CA SER A 90 9.76 -25.31 -10.20
C SER A 90 11.19 -24.93 -9.78
N GLU A 91 11.52 -23.63 -9.79
CA GLU A 91 12.79 -23.11 -9.27
C GLU A 91 12.80 -23.03 -7.73
N MET A 92 11.64 -22.86 -7.09
CA MET A 92 11.48 -22.64 -5.64
C MET A 92 11.30 -23.91 -4.79
N ARG A 93 11.35 -25.12 -5.38
CA ARG A 93 11.26 -26.40 -4.64
C ARG A 93 12.48 -26.73 -3.76
N LYS A 94 13.37 -25.78 -3.50
CA LYS A 94 14.45 -25.92 -2.52
C LYS A 94 14.01 -25.29 -1.20
N PRO A 95 14.04 -26.02 -0.08
CA PRO A 95 13.67 -25.45 1.21
C PRO A 95 14.83 -24.62 1.77
N SER A 96 14.58 -23.37 2.15
CA SER A 96 15.38 -22.64 3.12
C SER A 96 14.65 -21.41 3.65
N GLU A 97 14.78 -21.18 4.95
CA GLU A 97 14.24 -20.08 5.78
C GLU A 97 14.74 -18.67 5.38
N GLU A 98 15.33 -18.52 4.20
CA GLU A 98 15.66 -17.22 3.62
C GLU A 98 14.49 -16.78 2.76
N ARG A 99 13.79 -15.71 3.18
CA ARG A 99 12.83 -15.00 2.34
C ARG A 99 13.60 -14.50 1.11
N ILE A 100 13.63 -15.31 0.04
CA ILE A 100 14.31 -15.01 -1.21
C ILE A 100 13.84 -13.61 -1.64
N MET A 101 14.78 -12.65 -1.69
CA MET A 101 14.48 -11.30 -2.16
C MET A 101 13.75 -11.43 -3.51
N PRO A 102 12.58 -10.79 -3.69
CA PRO A 102 11.84 -10.90 -4.93
C PRO A 102 12.77 -10.53 -6.10
N LYS A 103 12.69 -11.28 -7.21
CA LYS A 103 13.46 -10.98 -8.42
C LYS A 103 13.21 -9.51 -8.79
N GLY A 104 14.26 -8.68 -8.72
CA GLY A 104 14.15 -7.23 -8.97
C GLY A 104 14.55 -6.34 -7.79
N PHE A 105 14.89 -6.86 -6.62
CA PHE A 105 15.44 -6.05 -5.53
C PHE A 105 16.95 -6.28 -5.30
N LEU A 106 17.70 -5.18 -5.19
CA LEU A 106 19.09 -5.16 -4.75
C LEU A 106 19.20 -5.00 -3.23
N PRO A 107 20.24 -5.53 -2.57
CA PRO A 107 20.46 -5.27 -1.16
C PRO A 107 20.78 -3.79 -0.93
N THR A 108 20.24 -3.23 0.15
CA THR A 108 20.54 -1.85 0.56
C THR A 108 21.86 -1.81 1.34
N ALA A 109 22.69 -0.80 1.08
CA ALA A 109 23.93 -0.56 1.82
C ALA A 109 23.70 0.32 3.06
N PHE A 110 22.95 1.40 2.86
CA PHE A 110 22.62 2.41 3.85
C PHE A 110 21.24 3.00 3.54
N HIS A 111 20.43 3.14 4.58
CA HIS A 111 19.08 3.66 4.48
C HIS A 111 18.91 4.99 5.22
N VAL A 112 18.22 5.95 4.60
CA VAL A 112 17.88 7.23 5.25
C VAL A 112 16.37 7.36 5.39
N HIS A 113 15.88 7.43 6.63
CA HIS A 113 14.48 7.69 6.93
C HIS A 113 14.28 9.16 7.30
N PHE A 114 13.40 9.84 6.58
CA PHE A 114 12.97 11.20 6.89
C PHE A 114 11.70 11.18 7.73
N GLY A 115 11.75 11.83 8.90
CA GLY A 115 10.62 12.03 9.80
C GLY A 115 10.69 11.19 11.06
N ALA A 116 11.09 11.81 12.18
CA ALA A 116 11.10 11.17 13.50
C ALA A 116 9.79 11.39 14.28
N GLY A 117 8.66 11.40 13.56
CA GLY A 117 7.32 11.51 14.14
C GLY A 117 6.88 10.23 14.86
N LYS A 118 5.63 10.24 15.36
CA LYS A 118 5.05 9.07 16.06
C LYS A 118 5.03 7.81 15.19
N LEU A 119 4.68 7.92 13.91
CA LEU A 119 4.66 6.78 12.98
C LEU A 119 6.08 6.35 12.56
N GLY A 120 6.95 7.32 12.26
CA GLY A 120 8.36 7.05 11.93
C GLY A 120 9.08 6.29 13.05
N LEU A 121 8.88 6.69 14.31
CA LEU A 121 9.50 6.01 15.45
C LEU A 121 8.69 4.79 15.95
N GLY A 122 7.37 4.82 15.86
CA GLY A 122 6.51 3.74 16.35
C GLY A 122 6.39 2.55 15.40
N LEU A 123 6.53 2.73 14.09
CA LEU A 123 6.43 1.66 13.10
C LEU A 123 7.73 1.51 12.29
N ILE A 124 8.17 2.58 11.63
CA ILE A 124 9.27 2.50 10.68
C ILE A 124 10.59 2.16 11.37
N SER A 125 10.90 2.79 12.51
CA SER A 125 12.12 2.49 13.27
C SER A 125 12.17 1.04 13.79
N THR A 126 11.01 0.45 14.09
CA THR A 126 10.91 -0.96 14.47
C THR A 126 11.27 -1.86 13.29
N ALA A 127 10.78 -1.54 12.10
CA ALA A 127 11.16 -2.26 10.88
C ALA A 127 12.63 -2.06 10.51
N LEU A 128 13.16 -0.85 10.65
CA LEU A 128 14.57 -0.53 10.42
C LEU A 128 15.49 -1.30 11.36
N ALA A 129 15.17 -1.33 12.65
CA ALA A 129 15.93 -2.10 13.64
C ALA A 129 15.89 -3.60 13.36
N GLY A 130 14.71 -4.12 12.97
CA GLY A 130 14.49 -5.52 12.66
C GLY A 130 15.15 -6.02 11.36
N SER A 131 15.60 -5.13 10.47
CA SER A 131 16.31 -5.53 9.24
C SER A 131 17.78 -5.86 9.47
N GLY A 132 18.36 -5.38 10.57
CA GLY A 132 19.79 -5.48 10.82
C GLY A 132 20.66 -4.65 9.88
N GLN A 133 20.08 -3.78 9.04
CA GLN A 133 20.83 -2.94 8.10
C GLN A 133 21.26 -1.61 8.72
N PRO A 134 22.32 -0.96 8.21
CA PRO A 134 22.70 0.39 8.61
C PRO A 134 21.66 1.43 8.18
N PHE A 135 21.32 2.35 9.09
CA PHE A 135 20.36 3.42 8.78
C PHE A 135 20.60 4.72 9.56
N ALA A 136 20.04 5.81 9.05
CA ALA A 136 19.87 7.08 9.74
C ALA A 136 18.40 7.49 9.76
N ILE A 137 17.93 7.97 10.91
CA ILE A 137 16.66 8.68 11.05
C ILE A 137 16.97 10.16 11.11
N VAL A 138 16.34 10.95 10.24
CA VAL A 138 16.60 12.38 10.06
C VAL A 138 15.35 13.16 10.45
N ASP A 139 15.55 14.18 11.29
CA ASP A 139 14.52 15.16 11.64
C ASP A 139 15.18 16.54 11.85
N PRO A 140 14.48 17.65 11.59
CA PRO A 140 15.02 18.98 11.91
C PRO A 140 15.15 19.18 13.43
N PRO A 141 15.95 20.15 13.89
CA PRO A 141 16.10 20.52 15.30
C PRO A 141 14.85 21.27 15.81
N LEU A 142 13.75 20.53 15.93
CA LEU A 142 12.51 20.99 16.52
C LEU A 142 12.65 21.13 18.04
N ASP A 143 11.87 22.05 18.65
CA ASP A 143 11.81 22.23 20.11
C ASP A 143 11.49 20.94 20.85
N ALA A 144 10.74 20.04 20.21
CA ALA A 144 10.45 18.73 20.76
C ALA A 144 11.72 17.95 21.13
N TRP A 145 12.83 18.12 20.41
CA TRP A 145 14.08 17.39 20.64
C TRP A 145 15.02 18.05 21.65
N LYS A 146 14.64 19.20 22.22
CA LYS A 146 15.52 20.03 23.05
C LYS A 146 16.18 19.25 24.19
N GLU A 147 15.42 18.47 24.96
CA GLU A 147 15.94 17.68 26.07
C GLU A 147 17.01 16.67 25.63
N LEU A 148 16.78 16.01 24.49
CA LEU A 148 17.71 15.04 23.91
C LEU A 148 18.98 15.73 23.41
N LEU A 149 18.85 16.89 22.76
CA LEU A 149 19.98 17.64 22.22
C LEU A 149 20.86 18.23 23.34
N GLU A 150 20.26 18.69 24.44
CA GLU A 150 20.97 19.27 25.59
C GLU A 150 21.66 18.24 26.48
N SER A 151 21.19 16.98 26.48
CA SER A 151 21.65 15.89 27.37
C SER A 151 23.15 15.56 27.33
N LYS A 152 23.89 16.01 26.31
CA LYS A 152 25.27 15.58 25.95
C LYS A 152 25.46 14.05 25.80
N SER A 153 24.40 13.24 25.92
CA SER A 153 24.48 11.80 25.73
C SER A 153 24.83 11.50 24.26
N PRO A 154 25.81 10.64 23.98
CA PRO A 154 26.15 10.27 22.60
C PRO A 154 25.09 9.36 21.97
N THR A 155 24.22 8.75 22.78
CA THR A 155 23.22 7.78 22.33
C THR A 155 21.85 8.02 22.95
N THR A 156 20.82 7.50 22.28
CA THR A 156 19.45 7.46 22.78
C THR A 156 18.81 6.11 22.50
N ASP A 157 18.03 5.61 23.44
CA ASP A 157 17.24 4.39 23.27
C ASP A 157 15.86 4.73 22.68
N VAL A 158 15.40 3.96 21.70
CA VAL A 158 14.03 4.02 21.19
C VAL A 158 13.24 2.91 21.84
N ILE A 159 12.19 3.28 22.57
CA ILE A 159 11.35 2.38 23.36
C ILE A 159 9.92 2.47 22.81
N VAL A 160 9.34 1.34 22.44
CA VAL A 160 7.94 1.25 21.97
C VAL A 160 7.16 0.38 22.93
N ASN A 161 6.09 0.93 23.53
CA ASN A 161 5.26 0.24 24.53
C ASN A 161 6.08 -0.39 25.68
N GLY A 162 7.14 0.28 26.14
CA GLY A 162 8.02 -0.20 27.21
C GLY A 162 9.15 -1.15 26.76
N THR A 163 9.15 -1.60 25.51
CA THR A 163 10.20 -2.48 24.96
C THR A 163 11.25 -1.66 24.22
N LYS A 164 12.53 -1.83 24.57
CA LYS A 164 13.65 -1.23 23.83
C LYS A 164 13.78 -1.89 22.46
N ILE A 165 13.60 -1.11 21.41
CA ILE A 165 13.64 -1.56 20.01
C ILE A 165 15.05 -1.41 19.43
N THR A 166 15.69 -0.26 19.68
CA THR A 166 17.06 0.00 19.22
C THR A 166 17.71 1.10 20.05
N GLN A 167 19.03 1.19 19.98
CA GLN A 167 19.80 2.36 20.39
C GLN A 167 20.31 3.09 19.14
N LEU A 168 20.30 4.42 19.17
CA LEU A 168 20.75 5.30 18.09
C LEU A 168 21.90 6.18 18.60
N GLN A 169 22.92 6.39 17.76
CA GLN A 169 23.91 7.45 17.99
C GLN A 169 23.29 8.80 17.61
N VAL A 170 23.33 9.77 18.53
CA VAL A 170 22.75 11.09 18.36
C VAL A 170 23.77 12.02 17.70
N LEU A 171 23.44 12.54 16.53
CA LEU A 171 24.19 13.60 15.85
C LEU A 171 23.43 14.92 15.94
N ARG A 172 24.06 15.90 16.57
CA ARG A 172 23.53 17.24 16.82
C ARG A 172 23.91 18.18 15.67
N PRO A 173 23.28 19.37 15.59
CA PRO A 173 23.70 20.39 14.65
C PRO A 173 25.19 20.71 14.78
N GLY A 174 25.95 20.53 13.69
CA GLY A 174 27.39 20.76 13.63
C GLY A 174 28.28 19.55 13.97
N ASP A 175 27.71 18.45 14.48
CA ASP A 175 28.48 17.22 14.70
C ASP A 175 28.93 16.62 13.35
N PRO A 176 30.17 16.11 13.23
CA PRO A 176 30.63 15.47 12.01
C PRO A 176 29.91 14.13 11.80
N LEU A 177 29.57 13.82 10.54
CA LEU A 177 29.06 12.50 10.17
C LEU A 177 30.16 11.44 10.33
N PRO A 178 29.84 10.25 10.87
CA PRO A 178 30.74 9.11 10.82
C PRO A 178 30.88 8.60 9.37
N SER A 179 31.86 7.71 9.14
CA SER A 179 31.99 7.02 7.85
C SER A 179 30.73 6.22 7.54
N LEU A 180 30.07 6.56 6.43
CA LEU A 180 28.83 5.92 6.00
C LEU A 180 29.14 4.69 5.11
N PRO A 181 28.38 3.60 5.21
CA PRO A 181 28.51 2.46 4.31
C PRO A 181 28.22 2.84 2.86
N ILE A 182 29.08 2.44 1.94
CA ILE A 182 28.93 2.73 0.49
C ILE A 182 28.60 1.48 -0.33
N ALA A 183 28.70 0.29 0.25
CA ALA A 183 28.34 -0.97 -0.39
C ALA A 183 27.61 -1.92 0.59
N PRO A 184 26.70 -2.77 0.09
CA PRO A 184 26.02 -3.77 0.91
C PRO A 184 27.00 -4.67 1.66
N GLY A 185 26.72 -4.97 2.93
CA GLY A 185 27.58 -5.79 3.78
C GLY A 185 28.83 -5.09 4.32
N GLN A 186 29.07 -3.81 4.00
CA GLN A 186 30.07 -3.01 4.70
C GLN A 186 29.53 -2.61 6.08
N HIS A 187 29.87 -3.39 7.10
CA HIS A 187 29.65 -3.02 8.49
C HIS A 187 31.01 -2.64 9.11
N GLY A 188 31.15 -1.40 9.58
CA GLY A 188 32.37 -0.91 10.24
C GLY A 188 32.62 -1.51 11.63
N GLY A 189 31.98 -2.64 11.96
CA GLY A 189 32.02 -3.30 13.28
C GLY A 189 31.00 -4.45 13.38
N SER A 190 30.89 -5.08 14.55
CA SER A 190 29.92 -6.16 14.82
C SER A 190 28.46 -5.69 14.89
N THR A 191 28.23 -4.36 14.99
CA THR A 191 26.91 -3.75 15.11
C THR A 191 26.66 -2.80 13.93
N PRO A 192 25.50 -2.87 13.26
CA PRO A 192 25.17 -1.95 12.16
C PRO A 192 25.13 -0.50 12.65
N LEU A 193 25.58 0.45 11.81
CA LEU A 193 25.51 1.88 12.10
C LEU A 193 24.04 2.34 12.19
N ARG A 194 23.66 2.98 13.30
CA ARG A 194 22.30 3.48 13.53
C ARG A 194 22.34 4.90 14.07
N LEU A 195 21.88 5.85 13.27
CA LEU A 195 21.98 7.28 13.59
C LEU A 195 20.60 7.90 13.85
N PHE A 196 20.55 8.81 14.80
CA PHE A 196 19.53 9.85 14.91
C PHE A 196 20.18 11.18 14.57
N VAL A 197 19.87 11.73 13.40
CA VAL A 197 20.47 12.96 12.87
C VAL A 197 19.48 14.10 13.02
N CYS A 198 19.77 15.00 13.94
CA CYS A 198 18.95 16.17 14.18
C CYS A 198 19.59 17.39 13.51
N SER A 199 19.23 17.64 12.25
CA SER A 199 19.91 18.66 11.44
C SER A 199 19.00 19.22 10.35
N SER A 200 19.13 20.53 10.12
CA SER A 200 18.60 21.23 8.93
C SER A 200 19.72 21.69 7.99
N ASP A 201 20.97 21.31 8.27
CA ASP A 201 22.13 21.70 7.47
C ASP A 201 22.14 20.95 6.13
N ASP A 202 22.13 21.71 5.04
CA ASP A 202 22.05 21.17 3.69
C ASP A 202 23.26 20.30 3.33
N ALA A 203 24.46 20.60 3.86
CA ALA A 203 25.67 19.81 3.58
C ALA A 203 25.60 18.41 4.23
N THR A 204 25.14 18.35 5.48
CA THR A 204 24.89 17.09 6.21
C THR A 204 23.85 16.24 5.48
N LEU A 205 22.70 16.86 5.13
CA LEU A 205 21.62 16.18 4.42
C LEU A 205 22.06 15.69 3.04
N ALA A 206 22.81 16.52 2.30
CA ALA A 206 23.35 16.14 0.99
C ALA A 206 24.29 14.93 1.08
N THR A 207 25.13 14.87 2.12
CA THR A 207 26.02 13.72 2.35
C THR A 207 25.23 12.44 2.62
N LEU A 208 24.19 12.51 3.47
CA LEU A 208 23.32 11.37 3.75
C LEU A 208 22.56 10.90 2.51
N ILE A 209 21.97 11.83 1.74
CA ILE A 209 21.22 11.52 0.52
C ILE A 209 22.13 10.87 -0.53
N LYS A 210 23.36 11.36 -0.72
CA LYS A 210 24.32 10.78 -1.67
C LYS A 210 24.81 9.39 -1.27
N ALA A 211 24.91 9.11 0.03
CA ALA A 211 25.31 7.80 0.54
C ALA A 211 24.16 6.77 0.55
N ALA A 212 22.91 7.25 0.56
CA ALA A 212 21.73 6.38 0.65
C ALA A 212 21.51 5.59 -0.65
N THR A 213 21.41 4.26 -0.51
CA THR A 213 20.92 3.39 -1.60
C THR A 213 19.40 3.24 -1.56
N SER A 214 18.83 3.32 -0.36
CA SER A 214 17.40 3.43 -0.17
C SER A 214 17.06 4.51 0.84
N MET A 215 15.85 5.06 0.73
CA MET A 215 15.33 6.10 1.60
C MET A 215 13.88 5.77 1.96
N SER A 216 13.34 6.36 3.01
CA SER A 216 11.89 6.31 3.28
C SER A 216 11.40 7.60 3.93
N THR A 217 10.10 7.88 3.84
CA THR A 217 9.49 9.07 4.46
C THR A 217 8.29 8.72 5.33
N SER A 218 8.14 9.42 6.46
CA SER A 218 6.88 9.50 7.21
C SER A 218 6.72 10.91 7.79
N VAL A 219 6.55 11.89 6.90
CA VAL A 219 6.61 13.34 7.19
C VAL A 219 5.28 14.05 6.92
N GLY A 220 4.29 13.37 6.34
CA GLY A 220 2.98 13.94 6.05
C GLY A 220 3.08 15.20 5.18
N PRO A 221 2.51 16.35 5.59
CA PRO A 221 2.52 17.57 4.78
C PRO A 221 3.91 18.10 4.39
N ALA A 222 4.98 17.68 5.09
CA ALA A 222 6.34 18.10 4.78
C ALA A 222 6.97 17.34 3.58
N LEU A 223 6.25 16.38 2.99
CA LEU A 223 6.75 15.55 1.89
C LEU A 223 7.32 16.34 0.70
N PRO A 224 6.69 17.43 0.21
CA PRO A 224 7.25 18.22 -0.89
C PRO A 224 8.63 18.80 -0.55
N MET A 225 8.83 19.29 0.67
CA MET A 225 10.11 19.85 1.11
C MET A 225 11.23 18.80 1.10
N ILE A 226 10.91 17.55 1.45
CA ILE A 226 11.88 16.44 1.36
C ILE A 226 12.19 16.14 -0.11
N GLY A 227 11.18 16.14 -0.98
CA GLY A 227 11.36 16.02 -2.42
C GLY A 227 12.30 17.07 -3.00
N ASP A 228 12.11 18.35 -2.65
CA ASP A 228 12.95 19.45 -3.11
C ASP A 228 14.41 19.28 -2.68
N ARG A 229 14.63 18.85 -1.43
CA ARG A 229 15.99 18.56 -0.91
C ARG A 229 16.66 17.42 -1.66
N ILE A 230 15.95 16.32 -1.90
CA ILE A 230 16.47 15.18 -2.66
C ILE A 230 16.79 15.61 -4.09
N SER A 231 15.88 16.35 -4.74
CA SER A 231 16.05 16.87 -6.10
C SER A 231 17.26 17.80 -6.23
N GLY A 232 17.47 18.69 -5.26
CA GLY A 232 18.61 19.61 -5.24
C GLY A 232 19.96 18.91 -5.07
N VAL A 233 19.99 17.73 -4.43
CA VAL A 233 21.21 16.95 -4.20
C VAL A 233 21.51 15.99 -5.35
N LEU A 234 20.47 15.39 -5.93
CA LEU A 234 20.53 14.42 -7.02
C LEU A 234 20.15 15.06 -8.36
N SER A 235 20.71 16.23 -8.65
CA SER A 235 20.29 17.09 -9.77
C SER A 235 20.54 16.48 -11.16
N ASP A 236 21.58 15.65 -11.29
CA ASP A 236 21.97 15.02 -12.56
C ASP A 236 21.56 13.54 -12.59
N PRO A 237 20.91 13.05 -13.67
CA PRO A 237 20.77 11.62 -13.88
C PRO A 237 22.18 11.00 -13.93
N PRO A 238 22.39 9.85 -13.25
CA PRO A 238 23.73 9.28 -13.14
C PRO A 238 24.34 9.05 -14.54
N LYS A 239 25.55 9.58 -14.74
CA LYS A 239 26.25 9.60 -16.04
C LYS A 239 26.67 8.20 -16.52
N ASP A 240 26.93 7.32 -15.57
CA ASP A 240 26.97 5.88 -15.78
C ASP A 240 25.58 5.35 -15.46
N HIS A 241 25.12 4.28 -16.09
CA HIS A 241 23.87 3.57 -15.79
C HIS A 241 23.85 2.93 -14.37
N HIS A 242 24.44 3.58 -13.37
CA HIS A 242 24.25 3.32 -11.96
C HIS A 242 22.78 3.54 -11.61
N ARG A 243 22.21 2.52 -10.96
CA ARG A 243 20.79 2.45 -10.62
C ARG A 243 20.41 3.58 -9.67
N LEU A 244 19.22 4.15 -9.90
CA LEU A 244 18.67 5.19 -9.05
C LEU A 244 18.48 4.66 -7.61
N PRO A 245 18.67 5.48 -6.57
CA PRO A 245 18.28 5.10 -5.22
C PRO A 245 16.76 4.95 -5.15
N THR A 246 16.28 4.14 -4.21
CA THR A 246 14.83 3.86 -4.05
C THR A 246 14.26 4.58 -2.84
N LEU A 247 13.20 5.36 -3.02
CA LEU A 247 12.50 6.08 -1.95
C LEU A 247 11.15 5.42 -1.64
N PHE A 248 11.00 4.91 -0.42
CA PHE A 248 9.77 4.29 0.08
C PHE A 248 8.87 5.34 0.75
N GLY A 249 7.77 5.70 0.10
CA GLY A 249 6.78 6.64 0.63
C GLY A 249 5.88 5.96 1.66
N CYS A 250 6.27 5.98 2.93
CA CYS A 250 5.50 5.43 4.06
C CYS A 250 4.49 6.46 4.60
N GLU A 251 3.61 6.94 3.72
CA GLU A 251 2.67 8.03 3.95
C GLU A 251 1.21 7.55 3.84
N ASN A 252 0.31 8.17 4.60
CA ASN A 252 -1.13 7.91 4.47
C ASN A 252 -1.76 8.56 3.23
N ASP A 253 -1.16 9.63 2.68
CA ASP A 253 -1.61 10.28 1.45
C ASP A 253 -0.85 9.73 0.24
N HIS A 254 -1.39 8.65 -0.34
CA HIS A 254 -0.80 8.01 -1.52
C HIS A 254 -0.73 8.98 -2.72
N LYS A 255 -1.67 9.94 -2.84
CA LYS A 255 -1.63 10.94 -3.93
C LYS A 255 -0.47 11.92 -3.76
N ALA A 256 -0.07 12.22 -2.51
CA ALA A 256 1.12 13.02 -2.26
C ALA A 256 2.39 12.26 -2.67
N VAL A 257 2.44 10.95 -2.43
CA VAL A 257 3.54 10.09 -2.89
C VAL A 257 3.59 10.03 -4.42
N ASP A 258 2.45 9.93 -5.11
CA ASP A 258 2.40 9.97 -6.59
C ASP A 258 2.93 11.30 -7.14
N ARG A 259 2.57 12.43 -6.52
CA ARG A 259 3.11 13.76 -6.89
C ARG A 259 4.62 13.83 -6.66
N LEU A 260 5.11 13.25 -5.56
CA LEU A 260 6.53 13.16 -5.26
C LEU A 260 7.27 12.32 -6.31
N ALA A 261 6.72 11.16 -6.68
CA ALA A 261 7.25 10.29 -7.72
C ALA A 261 7.45 11.05 -9.03
N ASN A 262 6.45 11.81 -9.45
CA ASN A 262 6.54 12.65 -10.64
C ASN A 262 7.62 13.74 -10.52
N SER A 263 7.78 14.36 -9.34
CA SER A 263 8.79 15.41 -9.13
C SER A 263 10.24 14.89 -9.11
N LEU A 264 10.42 13.61 -8.76
CA LEU A 264 11.73 12.95 -8.66
C LEU A 264 12.05 12.02 -9.85
N ALA A 265 11.20 12.02 -10.88
CA ALA A 265 11.36 11.17 -12.05
C ALA A 265 12.75 11.31 -12.68
N GLY A 266 13.39 10.16 -12.96
CA GLY A 266 14.74 10.09 -13.52
C GLY A 266 15.89 10.32 -12.51
N ARG A 267 15.58 10.58 -11.24
CA ARG A 267 16.57 10.78 -10.16
C ARG A 267 16.45 9.74 -9.05
N VAL A 268 15.23 9.33 -8.72
CA VAL A 268 14.93 8.40 -7.63
C VAL A 268 13.75 7.51 -8.02
N ASP A 269 13.84 6.21 -7.74
CA ASP A 269 12.72 5.29 -7.88
C ASP A 269 11.81 5.40 -6.67
N VAL A 270 10.67 6.07 -6.82
CA VAL A 270 9.71 6.23 -5.72
C VAL A 270 8.75 5.04 -5.68
N VAL A 271 8.67 4.39 -4.53
CA VAL A 271 7.83 3.21 -4.29
C VAL A 271 6.85 3.53 -3.17
N CYS A 272 5.56 3.43 -3.47
CA CYS A 272 4.51 3.61 -2.47
C CYS A 272 4.53 2.45 -1.46
N CYS A 273 4.22 2.74 -0.19
CA CYS A 273 4.06 1.73 0.85
C CYS A 273 2.69 1.87 1.50
N MET A 274 1.98 0.75 1.69
CA MET A 274 0.86 0.73 2.62
C MET A 274 1.42 0.61 4.04
N VAL A 275 1.09 1.59 4.88
CA VAL A 275 1.43 1.58 6.30
C VAL A 275 0.18 1.59 7.17
N ASP A 276 0.24 0.87 8.29
CA ASP A 276 -0.86 0.80 9.25
C ASP A 276 -0.32 0.58 10.66
N ARG A 277 -0.37 1.60 11.51
CA ARG A 277 -0.23 1.47 12.96
C ARG A 277 -0.78 2.72 13.65
N ILE A 278 -1.54 2.55 14.72
CA ILE A 278 -2.01 3.66 15.55
C ILE A 278 -0.92 3.99 16.57
N CYS A 279 -0.37 5.19 16.48
CA CYS A 279 0.65 5.71 17.40
C CYS A 279 0.08 6.92 18.15
N THR A 280 -0.05 6.82 19.47
CA THR A 280 -0.80 7.76 20.31
C THR A 280 0.08 8.75 21.04
N GLY A 281 1.23 8.30 21.56
CA GLY A 281 2.10 9.08 22.44
C GLY A 281 3.53 9.15 21.95
N ARG A 282 4.22 10.24 22.30
CA ARG A 282 5.67 10.38 22.24
C ARG A 282 6.12 11.15 23.47
N GLU A 283 7.00 10.54 24.24
CA GLU A 283 7.65 11.11 25.42
C GLU A 283 9.15 11.06 25.21
N LEU A 284 9.84 12.08 25.69
CA LEU A 284 11.27 12.23 25.52
C LEU A 284 11.90 12.39 26.89
N THR A 285 13.06 11.77 27.05
CA THR A 285 13.98 12.00 28.16
C THR A 285 15.36 12.31 27.58
N PRO A 286 16.33 12.74 28.40
CA PRO A 286 17.69 12.99 27.93
C PRO A 286 18.36 11.80 27.22
N THR A 287 17.91 10.56 27.47
CA THR A 287 18.54 9.33 26.95
C THR A 287 17.58 8.40 26.24
N GLU A 288 16.28 8.72 26.19
CA GLU A 288 15.26 7.82 25.66
C GLU A 288 14.19 8.56 24.85
N ILE A 289 13.73 7.90 23.79
CA ILE A 289 12.56 8.28 23.01
C ILE A 289 11.52 7.19 23.20
N ARG A 290 10.45 7.51 23.94
CA ARG A 290 9.37 6.58 24.28
C ARG A 290 8.17 6.84 23.38
N ILE A 291 7.72 5.82 22.67
CA ILE A 291 6.55 5.88 21.78
C ILE A 291 5.47 4.96 22.33
N THR A 292 4.25 5.50 22.43
CA THR A 292 3.06 4.73 22.78
C THR A 292 2.28 4.43 21.51
N THR A 293 2.00 3.15 21.30
CA THR A 293 1.27 2.63 20.14
C THR A 293 0.19 1.66 20.60
N GLU A 294 -0.73 1.30 19.71
CA GLU A 294 -1.60 0.15 19.93
C GLU A 294 -0.79 -1.15 20.14
N PRO A 295 -1.39 -2.19 20.75
CA PRO A 295 -0.71 -3.48 20.93
C PRO A 295 -0.36 -4.19 19.61
N ASP A 296 -1.08 -3.91 18.53
CA ASP A 296 -0.79 -4.49 17.22
C ASP A 296 0.57 -3.99 16.69
N PRO A 297 1.43 -4.87 16.15
CA PRO A 297 2.75 -4.50 15.64
C PRO A 297 2.67 -3.58 14.42
N GLY A 298 1.51 -3.48 13.78
CA GLY A 298 1.29 -2.73 12.57
C GLY A 298 1.75 -3.46 11.31
N ALA A 299 1.64 -2.78 10.17
CA ALA A 299 2.02 -3.31 8.88
C ALA A 299 2.73 -2.27 8.02
N ILE A 300 3.77 -2.71 7.32
CA ILE A 300 4.43 -2.05 6.20
C ILE A 300 4.39 -3.04 5.04
N VAL A 301 3.66 -2.69 3.98
CA VAL A 301 3.62 -3.47 2.74
C VAL A 301 4.16 -2.60 1.62
N VAL A 302 5.26 -3.06 1.03
CA VAL A 302 5.89 -2.39 -0.12
C VAL A 302 5.09 -2.71 -1.38
N MET A 303 4.70 -1.66 -2.11
CA MET A 303 4.07 -1.85 -3.41
C MET A 303 5.13 -2.21 -4.46
N THR A 304 4.73 -2.80 -5.58
CA THR A 304 5.67 -3.17 -6.64
C THR A 304 6.33 -1.92 -7.23
N PRO A 305 7.67 -1.91 -7.39
CA PRO A 305 8.36 -0.76 -7.98
C PRO A 305 7.97 -0.62 -9.46
N PRO A 306 7.92 0.62 -9.99
CA PRO A 306 7.55 0.87 -11.39
C PRO A 306 8.58 0.27 -12.36
N GLU A 307 9.87 0.33 -12.03
CA GLU A 307 10.95 -0.23 -12.84
C GLU A 307 11.90 -1.08 -11.98
N PRO A 308 11.97 -2.41 -12.18
CA PRO A 308 13.01 -3.23 -11.58
C PRO A 308 14.31 -3.16 -12.43
N PRO A 309 15.50 -3.21 -11.80
CA PRO A 309 15.73 -3.53 -10.40
C PRO A 309 15.84 -2.29 -9.47
N ALA A 310 15.05 -2.28 -8.40
CA ALA A 310 15.08 -1.28 -7.33
C ALA A 310 15.94 -1.75 -6.14
N TYR A 311 16.37 -0.86 -5.25
CA TYR A 311 16.94 -1.27 -3.97
C TYR A 311 15.85 -1.71 -3.00
N ALA A 312 16.11 -2.77 -2.24
CA ALA A 312 15.22 -3.23 -1.17
C ALA A 312 15.15 -2.17 -0.06
N PRO A 313 14.03 -2.07 0.66
CA PRO A 313 14.01 -1.27 1.87
C PRO A 313 14.89 -1.91 2.94
N ALA A 314 15.42 -1.10 3.86
CA ALA A 314 16.03 -1.58 5.10
C ALA A 314 14.97 -2.00 6.14
N PHE A 315 13.88 -2.65 5.72
CA PHE A 315 12.79 -3.07 6.62
C PHE A 315 12.86 -4.56 6.91
N GLY A 316 12.53 -4.93 8.15
CA GLY A 316 12.50 -6.31 8.63
C GLY A 316 11.53 -6.47 9.81
N GLY A 317 11.56 -7.65 10.43
CA GLY A 317 10.68 -7.98 11.55
C GLY A 317 9.22 -8.25 11.15
N GLU A 318 8.38 -8.46 12.16
CA GLU A 318 7.00 -8.97 12.00
C GLU A 318 6.05 -8.00 11.29
N CYS A 319 6.29 -6.69 11.40
CA CYS A 319 5.46 -5.67 10.77
C CYS A 319 5.74 -5.50 9.27
N PHE A 320 6.81 -6.11 8.73
CA PHE A 320 7.23 -5.90 7.34
C PHE A 320 6.84 -7.04 6.41
N THR A 321 6.21 -6.67 5.29
CA THR A 321 5.89 -7.57 4.20
C THR A 321 6.40 -7.01 2.88
N LEU A 322 7.15 -7.85 2.17
CA LEU A 322 7.58 -7.61 0.79
C LEU A 322 6.83 -8.61 -0.11
N PRO A 323 5.77 -8.17 -0.80
CA PRO A 323 5.04 -8.99 -1.75
C PRO A 323 5.93 -9.49 -2.89
N LEU A 324 5.69 -10.71 -3.36
CA LEU A 324 6.41 -11.31 -4.47
C LEU A 324 5.83 -10.89 -5.83
N VAL A 325 4.53 -10.57 -5.86
CA VAL A 325 3.84 -10.09 -7.06
C VAL A 325 2.92 -8.92 -6.75
N GLU A 326 2.66 -8.08 -7.74
CA GLU A 326 1.81 -6.88 -7.63
C GLU A 326 0.41 -7.19 -7.08
N ALA A 327 -0.18 -8.30 -7.51
CA ALA A 327 -1.51 -8.71 -7.07
C ALA A 327 -1.59 -8.92 -5.53
N GLU A 328 -0.51 -9.37 -4.90
CA GLU A 328 -0.46 -9.52 -3.43
C GLU A 328 -0.37 -8.17 -2.74
N ALA A 329 0.46 -7.25 -3.25
CA ALA A 329 0.56 -5.90 -2.73
C ALA A 329 -0.81 -5.19 -2.79
N HIS A 330 -1.51 -5.34 -3.91
CA HIS A 330 -2.86 -4.81 -4.12
C HIS A 330 -3.87 -5.45 -3.16
N TYR A 331 -3.79 -6.76 -2.93
CA TYR A 331 -4.60 -7.44 -1.93
C TYR A 331 -4.38 -6.86 -0.54
N PHE A 332 -3.13 -6.72 -0.08
CA PHE A 332 -2.84 -6.20 1.26
C PHE A 332 -3.32 -4.74 1.44
N ALA A 333 -3.07 -3.90 0.43
CA ALA A 333 -3.50 -2.50 0.44
C ALA A 333 -5.02 -2.38 0.48
N ASN A 334 -5.72 -3.11 -0.39
CA ASN A 334 -7.18 -3.12 -0.43
C ASN A 334 -7.76 -3.72 0.86
N ARG A 335 -7.17 -4.79 1.42
CA ARG A 335 -7.60 -5.37 2.70
C ARG A 335 -7.59 -4.33 3.82
N LYS A 336 -6.54 -3.51 3.91
CA LYS A 336 -6.47 -2.43 4.91
C LYS A 336 -7.56 -1.38 4.69
N ILE A 337 -7.75 -0.92 3.44
CA ILE A 337 -8.79 0.06 3.13
C ILE A 337 -10.19 -0.48 3.42
N THR A 338 -10.46 -1.72 3.02
CA THR A 338 -11.77 -2.35 3.12
C THR A 338 -12.11 -2.76 4.54
N ILE A 339 -11.16 -3.36 5.28
CA ILE A 339 -11.40 -3.86 6.64
C ILE A 339 -11.06 -2.82 7.69
N VAL A 340 -9.85 -2.28 7.74
CA VAL A 340 -9.45 -1.31 8.78
C VAL A 340 -10.17 0.02 8.59
N ASN A 341 -9.91 0.73 7.50
CA ASN A 341 -10.55 2.04 7.29
C ASN A 341 -12.08 1.89 7.15
N GLY A 342 -12.54 0.79 6.55
CA GLY A 342 -13.94 0.49 6.35
C GLY A 342 -14.68 0.22 7.66
N MET A 343 -14.17 -0.67 8.53
CA MET A 343 -14.81 -0.93 9.82
C MET A 343 -14.76 0.27 10.77
N HIS A 344 -13.69 1.07 10.71
CA HIS A 344 -13.63 2.31 11.46
C HIS A 344 -14.75 3.28 11.04
N THR A 345 -15.01 3.35 9.73
CA THR A 345 -16.12 4.13 9.16
C THR A 345 -17.47 3.55 9.55
N THR A 346 -17.62 2.21 9.55
CA THR A 346 -18.83 1.52 10.01
C THR A 346 -19.15 1.87 11.47
N LEU A 347 -18.17 1.79 12.38
CA LEU A 347 -18.35 2.17 13.79
C LEU A 347 -18.70 3.65 13.95
N ALA A 348 -18.09 4.54 13.15
CA ALA A 348 -18.42 5.96 13.19
C ALA A 348 -19.88 6.23 12.78
N PHE A 349 -20.37 5.60 11.72
CA PHE A 349 -21.78 5.73 11.32
C PHE A 349 -22.73 5.06 12.31
N MET A 350 -22.41 3.89 12.86
CA MET A 350 -23.21 3.29 13.93
C MET A 350 -23.30 4.20 15.15
N THR A 351 -22.18 4.82 15.54
CA THR A 351 -22.14 5.80 16.63
C THR A 351 -23.05 6.98 16.33
N LEU A 352 -22.99 7.55 15.13
CA LEU A 352 -23.90 8.63 14.73
C LEU A 352 -25.37 8.18 14.79
N CYS A 353 -25.72 7.01 14.26
CA CYS A 353 -27.09 6.50 14.27
C CYS A 353 -27.62 6.31 15.70
N ILE A 354 -26.77 5.93 16.66
CA ILE A 354 -27.15 5.69 18.06
C ILE A 354 -27.23 7.01 18.83
N MET A 355 -26.24 7.88 18.67
CA MET A 355 -26.05 9.05 19.53
C MET A 355 -26.75 10.32 19.01
N GLN A 356 -26.88 10.44 17.67
CA GLN A 356 -27.45 11.63 17.04
C GLN A 356 -28.95 11.46 16.79
N LYS A 357 -29.76 12.37 17.35
CA LYS A 357 -31.21 12.38 17.14
C LYS A 357 -31.62 13.10 15.86
N ASP A 358 -31.08 14.30 15.65
CA ASP A 358 -31.27 15.08 14.42
C ASP A 358 -30.37 14.58 13.27
N ASP A 359 -30.48 15.21 12.10
CA ASP A 359 -29.77 14.80 10.88
C ASP A 359 -28.43 15.53 10.68
N GLU A 360 -28.03 16.41 11.60
CA GLU A 360 -26.79 17.18 11.53
C GLU A 360 -25.64 16.41 12.22
N PRO A 361 -24.67 15.84 11.48
CA PRO A 361 -23.65 14.99 12.06
C PRO A 361 -22.69 15.80 12.95
N ARG A 362 -22.67 15.47 14.26
CA ARG A 362 -21.72 16.03 15.23
C ARG A 362 -20.64 15.03 15.60
N SER A 363 -19.56 15.54 16.19
CA SER A 363 -18.49 14.68 16.71
C SER A 363 -18.92 14.05 18.03
N HIS A 364 -18.84 12.73 18.11
CA HIS A 364 -19.09 11.93 19.30
C HIS A 364 -17.87 11.05 19.59
N GLU A 365 -17.70 10.68 20.84
CA GLU A 365 -16.78 9.60 21.21
C GLU A 365 -17.19 8.32 20.47
N LEU A 366 -16.23 7.66 19.85
CA LEU A 366 -16.49 6.48 19.02
C LEU A 366 -16.94 5.31 19.89
N LEU A 367 -18.11 4.75 19.59
CA LEU A 367 -18.51 3.47 20.15
C LEU A 367 -17.71 2.34 19.52
N THR A 368 -17.18 1.44 20.35
CA THR A 368 -16.37 0.30 19.94
C THR A 368 -17.06 -1.00 20.34
N THR A 369 -16.49 -2.15 19.95
CA THR A 369 -17.03 -3.45 20.41
C THR A 369 -16.98 -3.61 21.93
N ALA A 370 -16.18 -2.81 22.66
CA ALA A 370 -16.15 -2.83 24.11
C ALA A 370 -17.28 -2.02 24.77
N THR A 371 -17.87 -1.06 24.05
CA THR A 371 -18.90 -0.15 24.60
C THR A 371 -20.28 -0.35 23.97
N LEU A 372 -20.36 -1.04 22.83
CA LEU A 372 -21.62 -1.35 22.16
C LEU A 372 -22.40 -2.46 22.89
N PRO A 373 -23.75 -2.39 22.91
CA PRO A 373 -24.59 -3.52 23.31
C PRO A 373 -24.36 -4.77 22.45
N ASP A 374 -24.61 -5.96 23.00
CA ASP A 374 -24.32 -7.25 22.35
C ASP A 374 -25.00 -7.43 20.98
N ASP A 375 -26.24 -6.95 20.82
CA ASP A 375 -26.96 -7.00 19.55
C ASP A 375 -26.24 -6.14 18.48
N LYS A 376 -25.72 -4.98 18.88
CA LYS A 376 -24.91 -4.10 18.01
C LYS A 376 -23.52 -4.65 17.76
N GLN A 377 -22.88 -5.30 18.72
CA GLN A 377 -21.63 -6.01 18.48
C GLN A 377 -21.80 -7.11 17.41
N ARG A 378 -22.93 -7.81 17.41
CA ARG A 378 -23.24 -8.82 16.38
C ARG A 378 -23.46 -8.18 15.00
N GLU A 379 -24.13 -7.03 14.92
CA GLU A 379 -24.25 -6.25 13.68
C GLU A 379 -22.87 -5.78 13.18
N VAL A 380 -21.98 -5.29 14.06
CA VAL A 380 -20.60 -4.93 13.72
C VAL A 380 -19.84 -6.13 13.15
N TRP A 381 -20.01 -7.31 13.75
CA TRP A 381 -19.39 -8.54 13.24
C TRP A 381 -19.91 -8.91 11.85
N ALA A 382 -21.22 -8.79 11.60
CA ALA A 382 -21.77 -8.99 10.26
C ALA A 382 -21.17 -8.04 9.21
N TRP A 383 -20.94 -6.79 9.56
CA TRP A 383 -20.25 -5.82 8.70
C TRP A 383 -18.80 -6.21 8.40
N ALA A 384 -18.07 -6.70 9.41
CA ALA A 384 -16.71 -7.21 9.23
C ALA A 384 -16.68 -8.40 8.26
N VAL A 385 -17.62 -9.34 8.43
CA VAL A 385 -17.76 -10.52 7.55
C VAL A 385 -18.13 -10.13 6.12
N ALA A 386 -19.06 -9.18 5.94
CA ALA A 386 -19.42 -8.66 4.62
C ALA A 386 -18.22 -8.09 3.86
N ARG A 387 -17.33 -7.38 4.57
CA ARG A 387 -16.08 -6.85 4.00
C ARG A 387 -15.07 -7.95 3.67
N VAL A 388 -15.00 -9.03 4.46
CA VAL A 388 -14.20 -10.22 4.12
C VAL A 388 -14.70 -10.88 2.84
N LEU A 389 -16.02 -11.04 2.70
CA LEU A 389 -16.63 -11.55 1.46
C LEU A 389 -16.30 -10.64 0.26
N MET A 390 -16.36 -9.33 0.44
CA MET A 390 -16.00 -8.37 -0.61
C MET A 390 -14.52 -8.48 -1.03
N ILE A 391 -13.61 -8.75 -0.08
CA ILE A 391 -12.20 -9.03 -0.40
C ILE A 391 -12.03 -10.31 -1.21
N LEU A 392 -12.71 -11.39 -0.82
CA LEU A 392 -12.68 -12.67 -1.54
C LEU A 392 -13.31 -12.57 -2.93
N TRP A 393 -14.25 -11.65 -3.12
CA TRP A 393 -14.82 -11.34 -4.43
C TRP A 393 -13.86 -10.55 -5.32
N GLN A 394 -13.13 -9.59 -4.74
CA GLN A 394 -12.25 -8.68 -5.48
C GLN A 394 -10.89 -9.29 -5.87
N HIS A 395 -10.44 -10.32 -5.14
CA HIS A 395 -9.11 -10.91 -5.31
C HIS A 395 -9.19 -12.41 -5.49
N ASP A 396 -8.31 -12.97 -6.33
CA ASP A 396 -8.21 -14.41 -6.51
C ASP A 396 -7.72 -15.08 -5.22
N THR A 397 -8.46 -16.09 -4.75
CA THR A 397 -8.12 -16.88 -3.57
C THR A 397 -6.70 -17.46 -3.62
N HIS A 398 -6.18 -17.81 -4.79
CA HIS A 398 -4.80 -18.31 -4.94
C HIS A 398 -3.76 -17.23 -4.64
N ILE A 399 -4.03 -15.98 -5.01
CA ILE A 399 -3.15 -14.85 -4.69
C ILE A 399 -3.16 -14.59 -3.19
N ILE A 400 -4.33 -14.63 -2.55
CA ILE A 400 -4.43 -14.44 -1.10
C ILE A 400 -3.71 -15.56 -0.36
N LYS A 401 -3.91 -16.82 -0.78
CA LYS A 401 -3.21 -18.00 -0.25
C LYS A 401 -1.69 -17.86 -0.38
N HIS A 402 -1.22 -17.49 -1.56
CA HIS A 402 0.22 -17.29 -1.82
C HIS A 402 0.81 -16.19 -0.94
N ALA A 403 0.10 -15.07 -0.77
CA ALA A 403 0.50 -13.94 0.08
C ALA A 403 0.70 -14.32 1.55
N HIS A 404 0.01 -15.36 2.02
CA HIS A 404 0.13 -15.88 3.40
C HIS A 404 0.87 -17.21 3.50
N CYS A 405 1.43 -17.72 2.38
CA CYS A 405 2.07 -19.03 2.31
C CYS A 405 1.15 -20.19 2.74
N MET A 406 -0.13 -20.12 2.38
CA MET A 406 -1.17 -21.09 2.75
C MET A 406 -1.69 -21.84 1.53
N ASN A 407 -2.32 -23.00 1.75
CA ASN A 407 -2.98 -23.76 0.68
C ASN A 407 -4.42 -24.17 1.03
N ASP A 408 -4.81 -24.12 2.31
CA ASP A 408 -6.13 -24.55 2.78
C ASP A 408 -7.17 -23.42 2.76
N ASP A 409 -8.41 -23.75 2.36
CA ASP A 409 -9.51 -22.79 2.26
C ASP A 409 -10.12 -22.40 3.62
N ILE A 410 -10.18 -23.34 4.56
CA ILE A 410 -10.75 -23.10 5.89
C ILE A 410 -9.78 -22.24 6.70
N GLU A 411 -8.49 -22.56 6.66
CA GLU A 411 -7.46 -21.75 7.28
C GLU A 411 -7.40 -20.35 6.69
N LEU A 412 -7.57 -20.19 5.36
CA LEU A 412 -7.65 -18.88 4.73
C LEU A 412 -8.85 -18.07 5.25
N ALA A 413 -10.03 -18.68 5.31
CA ALA A 413 -11.23 -18.05 5.85
C ALA A 413 -11.02 -17.61 7.30
N ARG A 414 -10.44 -18.48 8.15
CA ARG A 414 -10.09 -18.17 9.54
C ARG A 414 -9.06 -17.05 9.65
N LEU A 415 -8.07 -17.00 8.77
CA LEU A 415 -7.07 -15.93 8.75
C LEU A 415 -7.72 -14.57 8.48
N LEU A 416 -8.60 -14.49 7.48
CA LEU A 416 -9.29 -13.25 7.12
C LEU A 416 -10.27 -12.79 8.21
N LEU A 417 -11.05 -13.72 8.76
CA LEU A 417 -11.96 -13.45 9.89
C LEU A 417 -11.18 -13.05 11.15
N GLY A 418 -10.07 -13.73 11.42
CA GLY A 418 -9.16 -13.40 12.51
C GLY A 418 -8.57 -12.01 12.38
N TYR A 419 -8.16 -11.61 11.16
CA TYR A 419 -7.70 -10.25 10.89
C TYR A 419 -8.80 -9.20 11.14
N ALA A 420 -10.03 -9.48 10.71
CA ALA A 420 -11.16 -8.60 10.96
C ALA A 420 -11.49 -8.47 12.46
N ARG A 421 -11.44 -9.57 13.22
CA ARG A 421 -11.64 -9.56 14.67
C ARG A 421 -10.53 -8.83 15.41
N ARG A 422 -9.26 -9.04 15.03
CA ARG A 422 -8.13 -8.24 15.56
C ARG A 422 -8.32 -6.75 15.28
N THR A 423 -8.78 -6.39 14.09
CA THR A 423 -9.07 -4.99 13.70
C THR A 423 -10.11 -4.35 14.62
N LEU A 424 -11.19 -5.06 14.94
CA LEU A 424 -12.21 -4.55 15.88
C LEU A 424 -11.65 -4.39 17.29
N ASN A 425 -10.86 -5.35 17.77
CA ASN A 425 -10.20 -5.27 19.07
C ASN A 425 -9.24 -4.08 19.15
N ARG A 426 -8.48 -3.79 18.07
CA ARG A 426 -7.57 -2.63 17.97
C ARG A 426 -8.31 -1.32 18.25
N PHE A 427 -9.50 -1.12 17.66
CA PHE A 427 -10.30 0.09 17.89
C PHE A 427 -10.75 0.25 19.34
N ALA A 428 -10.92 -0.83 20.10
CA ALA A 428 -11.27 -0.77 21.51
C ALA A 428 -10.12 -0.33 22.43
N THR A 429 -8.87 -0.33 21.93
CA THR A 429 -7.69 -0.02 22.77
C THR A 429 -7.37 1.48 22.87
N ILE A 430 -7.94 2.30 21.99
CA ILE A 430 -7.61 3.73 21.87
C ILE A 430 -8.89 4.53 21.65
N SER A 431 -9.04 5.62 22.39
CA SER A 431 -10.15 6.57 22.23
C SER A 431 -10.08 7.31 20.89
N ASP A 432 -11.21 7.44 20.21
CA ASP A 432 -11.33 8.20 18.96
C ASP A 432 -12.70 8.89 18.85
N THR A 433 -12.90 9.70 17.81
CA THR A 433 -14.14 10.45 17.58
C THR A 433 -14.66 10.29 16.16
N THR A 434 -15.99 10.33 16.02
CA THR A 434 -16.65 10.32 14.70
C THR A 434 -16.18 11.48 13.82
N GLY A 435 -15.93 12.66 14.40
CA GLY A 435 -15.44 13.84 13.68
C GLY A 435 -14.08 13.60 13.02
N ARG A 436 -13.13 12.96 13.72
CA ARG A 436 -11.82 12.63 13.14
C ARG A 436 -11.94 11.63 12.00
N ILE A 437 -12.72 10.56 12.20
CA ILE A 437 -12.87 9.47 11.24
C ILE A 437 -13.58 9.94 9.96
N LEU A 438 -14.60 10.79 10.13
CA LEU A 438 -15.42 11.33 9.05
C LEU A 438 -14.94 12.68 8.50
N SER A 439 -13.78 13.17 8.96
CA SER A 439 -13.14 14.42 8.52
C SER A 439 -12.95 14.55 7.00
N GLY A 440 -12.88 13.43 6.28
CA GLY A 440 -12.85 13.39 4.81
C GLY A 440 -14.21 13.66 4.14
N GLY A 441 -15.20 14.16 4.89
CA GLY A 441 -16.57 14.40 4.47
C GLY A 441 -17.50 13.22 4.75
N VAL A 442 -18.58 13.44 5.51
CA VAL A 442 -19.56 12.40 5.87
C VAL A 442 -20.15 11.74 4.62
N THR A 443 -20.63 12.54 3.66
CA THR A 443 -21.17 12.07 2.38
C THR A 443 -20.16 11.23 1.59
N ASN A 444 -18.91 11.71 1.50
CA ASN A 444 -17.84 11.00 0.80
C ASN A 444 -17.53 9.64 1.48
N ARG A 445 -17.45 9.60 2.82
CA ARG A 445 -17.23 8.36 3.56
C ARG A 445 -18.38 7.37 3.41
N TYR A 446 -19.62 7.86 3.41
CA TYR A 446 -20.80 7.04 3.13
C TYR A 446 -20.71 6.40 1.74
N GLN A 447 -20.52 7.21 0.69
CA GLN A 447 -20.53 6.76 -0.70
C GLN A 447 -19.35 5.85 -1.06
N THR A 448 -18.16 6.10 -0.49
CA THR A 448 -16.93 5.38 -0.87
C THR A 448 -16.60 4.20 0.04
N ARG A 449 -17.17 4.11 1.25
CA ARG A 449 -16.79 3.06 2.22
C ARG A 449 -17.96 2.29 2.81
N LEU A 450 -19.14 2.89 2.97
CA LEU A 450 -20.30 2.23 3.60
C LEU A 450 -21.23 1.64 2.54
N GLN A 451 -21.79 2.48 1.66
CA GLN A 451 -22.74 2.08 0.61
C GLN A 451 -22.21 0.98 -0.33
N PRO A 452 -20.93 0.94 -0.74
CA PRO A 452 -20.46 -0.09 -1.66
C PRO A 452 -20.61 -1.52 -1.14
N VAL A 453 -20.58 -1.72 0.18
CA VAL A 453 -20.74 -3.04 0.80
C VAL A 453 -22.16 -3.56 0.63
N ASP A 454 -23.17 -2.69 0.84
CA ASP A 454 -24.58 -3.03 0.61
C ASP A 454 -24.85 -3.29 -0.87
N LYS A 455 -24.38 -2.41 -1.76
CA LYS A 455 -24.49 -2.61 -3.22
C LYS A 455 -23.88 -3.93 -3.68
N PHE A 456 -22.71 -4.29 -3.13
CA PHE A 456 -22.06 -5.57 -3.41
C PHE A 456 -22.96 -6.75 -3.03
N LEU A 457 -23.49 -6.76 -1.81
CA LEU A 457 -24.36 -7.82 -1.29
C LEU A 457 -25.73 -7.90 -1.96
N MET A 458 -26.26 -6.77 -2.48
CA MET A 458 -27.49 -6.76 -3.27
C MET A 458 -27.28 -7.29 -4.70
N SER A 459 -26.03 -7.28 -5.19
CA SER A 459 -25.72 -7.67 -6.58
C SER A 459 -25.21 -9.10 -6.71
N HIS A 460 -24.83 -9.76 -5.61
CA HIS A 460 -24.20 -11.08 -5.62
C HIS A 460 -24.70 -11.92 -4.45
N GLU A 461 -25.02 -13.18 -4.71
CA GLU A 461 -25.35 -14.11 -3.62
C GLU A 461 -24.07 -14.56 -2.90
N VAL A 462 -24.15 -14.83 -1.59
CA VAL A 462 -22.96 -15.28 -0.84
C VAL A 462 -22.42 -16.61 -1.38
N GLY A 463 -23.29 -17.44 -1.96
CA GLY A 463 -22.90 -18.68 -2.63
C GLY A 463 -22.03 -18.50 -3.88
N GLU A 464 -22.04 -17.31 -4.50
CA GLU A 464 -21.24 -16.97 -5.68
C GLU A 464 -19.84 -16.45 -5.31
N VAL A 465 -19.67 -15.97 -4.08
CA VAL A 465 -18.39 -15.47 -3.58
C VAL A 465 -17.46 -16.64 -3.27
N PRO A 466 -16.18 -16.61 -3.73
CA PRO A 466 -15.20 -17.61 -3.35
C PRO A 466 -15.14 -17.79 -1.83
N LEU A 467 -15.27 -19.04 -1.37
CA LEU A 467 -15.33 -19.43 0.05
C LEU A 467 -16.50 -18.82 0.85
N GLY A 468 -17.49 -18.18 0.22
CA GLY A 468 -18.53 -17.42 0.93
C GLY A 468 -19.31 -18.25 1.95
N LYS A 469 -19.69 -19.48 1.60
CA LYS A 469 -20.36 -20.42 2.52
C LYS A 469 -19.45 -20.85 3.68
N ILE A 470 -18.16 -21.03 3.44
CA ILE A 470 -17.18 -21.37 4.48
C ILE A 470 -17.02 -20.21 5.44
N VAL A 471 -16.86 -18.99 4.91
CA VAL A 471 -16.75 -17.76 5.69
C VAL A 471 -17.97 -17.55 6.58
N LEU A 472 -19.20 -17.69 6.05
CA LEU A 472 -20.41 -17.56 6.87
C LEU A 472 -20.48 -18.61 7.99
N LYS A 473 -20.10 -19.86 7.67
CA LYS A 473 -20.07 -20.95 8.65
C LYS A 473 -19.05 -20.67 9.76
N GLU A 474 -17.81 -20.33 9.42
CA GLU A 474 -16.75 -20.03 10.40
C GLU A 474 -17.02 -18.73 11.18
N ALA A 475 -17.82 -17.82 10.62
CA ALA A 475 -18.26 -16.60 11.31
C ALA A 475 -19.52 -16.78 12.17
N GLU A 476 -20.17 -17.95 12.12
CA GLU A 476 -21.42 -18.26 12.81
C GLU A 476 -22.57 -17.29 12.46
N LEU A 477 -22.64 -16.89 11.18
CA LEU A 477 -23.67 -15.99 10.66
C LEU A 477 -24.52 -16.66 9.58
N THR A 478 -25.81 -16.37 9.62
CA THR A 478 -26.72 -16.65 8.50
C THR A 478 -26.64 -15.53 7.48
N GLU A 479 -26.74 -15.85 6.19
CA GLU A 479 -26.79 -14.87 5.10
C GLU A 479 -27.88 -13.82 5.32
N GLY A 480 -29.10 -14.24 5.68
CA GLY A 480 -30.21 -13.31 5.92
C GLY A 480 -29.96 -12.30 7.05
N PHE A 481 -29.25 -12.69 8.12
CA PHE A 481 -28.85 -11.74 9.17
C PHE A 481 -27.81 -10.74 8.65
N LEU A 482 -26.81 -11.21 7.92
CA LEU A 482 -25.76 -10.37 7.34
C LEU A 482 -26.32 -9.30 6.41
N LEU A 483 -27.21 -9.70 5.48
CA LEU A 483 -27.88 -8.78 4.56
C LEU A 483 -28.69 -7.70 5.30
N ARG A 484 -29.48 -8.09 6.30
CA ARG A 484 -30.28 -7.14 7.09
C ARG A 484 -29.43 -6.16 7.90
N ALA A 485 -28.37 -6.65 8.55
CA ALA A 485 -27.49 -5.82 9.37
C ALA A 485 -26.74 -4.76 8.54
N VAL A 486 -26.28 -5.15 7.34
CA VAL A 486 -25.62 -4.22 6.42
C VAL A 486 -26.60 -3.19 5.89
N ARG A 487 -27.73 -3.62 5.34
CA ARG A 487 -28.72 -2.73 4.74
C ARG A 487 -29.27 -1.71 5.73
N ARG A 488 -29.62 -2.14 6.94
CA ARG A 488 -30.16 -1.27 7.99
C ARG A 488 -29.24 -0.09 8.29
N LEU A 489 -27.95 -0.34 8.52
CA LEU A 489 -27.03 0.76 8.83
C LEU A 489 -26.86 1.71 7.64
N VAL A 490 -26.84 1.21 6.40
CA VAL A 490 -26.76 2.07 5.21
C VAL A 490 -27.99 2.96 5.10
N GLU A 491 -29.19 2.41 5.28
CA GLU A 491 -30.45 3.16 5.27
C GLU A 491 -30.49 4.20 6.41
N ASP A 492 -30.16 3.79 7.64
CA ASP A 492 -30.16 4.68 8.82
C ASP A 492 -29.11 5.81 8.69
N ALA A 493 -27.93 5.51 8.14
CA ALA A 493 -26.84 6.48 7.98
C ALA A 493 -27.08 7.49 6.85
N TYR A 494 -27.99 7.20 5.92
CA TYR A 494 -28.25 8.05 4.75
C TYR A 494 -28.67 9.47 5.15
N ARG A 495 -29.40 9.63 6.26
CA ARG A 495 -29.88 10.94 6.76
C ARG A 495 -28.76 11.94 7.03
N PHE A 496 -27.56 11.48 7.38
CA PHE A 496 -26.41 12.35 7.65
C PHE A 496 -25.68 12.84 6.39
N THR A 497 -26.09 12.39 5.19
CA THR A 497 -25.36 12.67 3.96
C THR A 497 -25.72 14.00 3.30
N GLY A 498 -26.83 14.62 3.71
CA GLY A 498 -27.36 15.84 3.08
C GLY A 498 -27.76 15.67 1.61
N LEU A 499 -27.82 14.44 1.09
CA LEU A 499 -28.13 14.15 -0.33
C LEU A 499 -29.63 14.28 -0.67
N GLY A 500 -30.48 14.59 0.31
CA GLY A 500 -31.93 14.76 0.15
C GLY A 500 -32.68 13.45 -0.11
N THR A 501 -33.89 13.30 0.43
CA THR A 501 -34.77 12.16 0.15
C THR A 501 -35.30 12.21 -1.29
N THR A 502 -34.60 11.56 -2.23
CA THR A 502 -35.05 11.42 -3.63
C THR A 502 -35.56 10.02 -3.97
N ALA A 503 -36.17 9.30 -3.02
CA ALA A 503 -36.67 7.93 -3.27
C ALA A 503 -38.11 7.65 -2.80
N ALA A 504 -38.85 8.63 -2.25
CA ALA A 504 -40.23 8.41 -1.82
C ALA A 504 -41.31 9.05 -2.73
N ALA A 505 -40.92 9.79 -3.79
CA ALA A 505 -41.87 10.50 -4.66
C ALA A 505 -42.22 9.78 -5.97
N SER A 506 -41.65 8.61 -6.27
CA SER A 506 -41.90 7.88 -7.52
C SER A 506 -42.87 6.69 -7.40
N HIS A 507 -43.54 6.53 -6.25
CA HIS A 507 -44.64 5.55 -6.08
C HIS A 507 -45.99 6.19 -5.75
N ALA A 508 -46.12 7.49 -5.98
CA ALA A 508 -47.39 8.20 -5.96
C ALA A 508 -47.54 9.05 -7.24
N MET A 509 -47.54 8.37 -8.40
CA MET A 509 -48.28 8.77 -9.60
C MET A 509 -48.72 7.53 -10.35
#